data_AF-A0A9Q0RRZ9-F1
#
_entry.id   AF-A0A9Q0RRZ9-F1
#
_cell.length_a   1.000
_cell.length_b   1.000
_cell.length_c   1.000
_cell.angle_alpha   90.00
_cell.angle_beta   90.00
_cell.angle_gamma   90.00
#
_symmetry.space_group_name_H-M   'P 1'
#
loop_
_entity.id
_entity.type
_entity.pdbx_description
1 polymer ?
#
loop_
_entity_poly.entity_id
_entity_poly.type
_entity_poly.pdbx_seq_one_letter_code
_entity_poly.pdbx_strand_id
1 'polypeptide(L)'
;KKQLCSLVKSHSSPLFCSADKKNIFFRAIYDLLSLGCKGQIKKDVVLSTLQEISAMHADFPSIILDIIGILDAETSTVQNDGSHDVRGTFCQIIKEVEKFLSEKLLKERLEIDTLQDVGTIKNKTFYTKFIKVKTKL
;
A
#
# COMPACT_ATOMS: atom_id res chain seq x y z
N LYS A 1 -7.65 -2.65 -19.05
CA LYS A 1 -8.20 -4.02 -18.89
C LYS A 1 -7.59 -5.06 -19.86
N LYS A 2 -7.57 -4.87 -21.20
CA LYS A 2 -7.12 -5.92 -22.16
C LYS A 2 -5.66 -6.40 -22.04
N GLN A 3 -4.68 -5.54 -21.75
CA GLN A 3 -3.27 -5.97 -21.67
C GLN A 3 -2.91 -6.73 -20.38
N LEU A 4 -3.56 -6.41 -19.26
CA LEU A 4 -3.35 -7.07 -17.97
C LEU A 4 -3.84 -8.52 -17.99
N CYS A 5 -5.03 -8.76 -18.56
CA CYS A 5 -5.62 -10.10 -18.66
C CYS A 5 -4.87 -11.02 -19.64
N SER A 6 -4.21 -10.48 -20.69
CA SER A 6 -3.44 -11.32 -21.62
C SER A 6 -2.13 -11.83 -21.05
N LEU A 7 -1.54 -11.11 -20.08
CA LEU A 7 -0.22 -11.42 -19.53
C LEU A 7 -0.24 -12.48 -18.42
N VAL A 8 -1.37 -12.63 -17.72
CA VAL A 8 -1.55 -13.59 -16.59
C VAL A 8 -1.92 -15.01 -17.06
N LYS A 9 -2.16 -15.22 -18.37
CA LYS A 9 -2.55 -16.53 -18.92
C LYS A 9 -1.46 -17.61 -18.85
N SER A 10 -0.22 -17.23 -18.54
CA SER A 10 0.84 -18.19 -18.23
C SER A 10 0.80 -18.46 -16.74
N HIS A 11 0.69 -19.73 -16.32
CA HIS A 11 0.78 -20.18 -14.92
C HIS A 11 2.10 -19.83 -14.21
N SER A 12 2.96 -19.03 -14.85
CA SER A 12 4.18 -18.46 -14.32
C SER A 12 3.86 -17.30 -13.38
N SER A 13 4.40 -17.39 -12.17
CA SER A 13 4.34 -16.30 -11.20
C SER A 13 4.77 -14.96 -11.81
N PRO A 14 4.05 -13.86 -11.49
CA PRO A 14 4.43 -12.52 -11.91
C PRO A 14 5.83 -12.12 -11.37
N LEU A 15 6.31 -12.77 -10.30
CA LEU A 15 7.66 -12.59 -9.75
C LEU A 15 8.76 -13.29 -10.57
N PHE A 16 8.42 -14.13 -11.55
CA PHE A 16 9.40 -14.77 -12.43
C PHE A 16 9.27 -14.35 -13.90
N CYS A 17 8.39 -13.39 -14.19
CA CYS A 17 8.32 -12.76 -15.50
C CYS A 17 9.61 -11.96 -15.83
N SER A 18 9.88 -11.74 -17.12
CA SER A 18 10.96 -10.85 -17.58
C SER A 18 10.89 -9.49 -16.89
N ALA A 19 12.05 -8.86 -16.64
CA ALA A 19 12.13 -7.60 -15.88
C ALA A 19 11.16 -6.53 -16.39
N ASP A 20 10.99 -6.40 -17.72
CA ASP A 20 10.03 -5.48 -18.33
C ASP A 20 8.58 -5.76 -17.92
N LYS A 21 8.18 -7.04 -17.90
CA LYS A 21 6.81 -7.46 -17.54
C LYS A 21 6.52 -7.24 -16.05
N LYS A 22 7.50 -7.48 -15.18
CA LYS A 22 7.41 -7.15 -13.76
C LYS A 22 7.15 -5.66 -13.58
N ASN A 23 8.01 -4.83 -14.18
CA ASN A 23 7.90 -3.38 -14.09
C ASN A 23 6.54 -2.85 -14.52
N ILE A 24 5.91 -3.45 -15.54
CA ILE A 24 4.56 -3.07 -15.98
C ILE A 24 3.51 -3.30 -14.88
N PHE A 25 3.52 -4.45 -14.21
CA PHE A 25 2.54 -4.72 -13.13
C PHE A 25 2.75 -3.82 -11.93
N PHE A 26 4.00 -3.70 -11.47
CA PHE A 26 4.33 -2.82 -10.35
C PHE A 26 3.92 -1.38 -10.66
N ARG A 27 4.25 -0.88 -11.86
CA ARG A 27 3.89 0.47 -12.28
C ARG A 27 2.39 0.67 -12.36
N ALA A 28 1.65 -0.28 -12.94
CA ALA A 28 0.20 -0.17 -13.07
C ALA A 28 -0.52 -0.14 -11.71
N ILE A 29 -0.08 -0.97 -10.75
CA ILE A 29 -0.66 -0.99 -9.39
C ILE A 29 -0.28 0.30 -8.64
N TYR A 30 0.98 0.75 -8.75
CA TYR A 30 1.43 2.01 -8.17
C TYR A 30 0.63 3.19 -8.72
N ASP A 31 0.48 3.31 -10.04
CA ASP A 31 -0.26 4.40 -10.67
C ASP A 31 -1.74 4.38 -10.23
N LEU A 32 -2.37 3.19 -10.18
CA LEU A 32 -3.75 3.04 -9.71
C LEU A 32 -3.94 3.59 -8.29
N LEU A 33 -3.07 3.19 -7.36
CA LEU A 33 -3.13 3.63 -5.97
C LEU A 33 -2.78 5.12 -5.82
N SER A 34 -1.75 5.60 -6.53
CA SER A 34 -1.34 7.02 -6.51
C SER A 34 -2.47 7.94 -7.01
N LEU A 35 -3.12 7.57 -8.11
CA LEU A 35 -4.27 8.29 -8.65
C LEU A 35 -5.47 8.25 -7.71
N GLY A 36 -5.68 7.12 -7.02
CA GLY A 36 -6.68 6.98 -5.97
C GLY A 36 -6.44 7.91 -4.77
N CYS A 37 -5.19 7.97 -4.29
CA CYS A 37 -4.80 8.83 -3.16
C CYS A 37 -4.92 10.32 -3.50
N LYS A 38 -4.65 10.69 -4.76
CA LYS A 38 -4.82 12.05 -5.29
C LYS A 38 -6.26 12.41 -5.64
N GLY A 39 -7.22 11.52 -5.38
CA GLY A 39 -8.64 11.74 -5.66
C GLY A 39 -9.03 11.78 -7.14
N GLN A 40 -8.13 11.41 -8.04
CA GLN A 40 -8.37 11.40 -9.50
C GLN A 40 -9.24 10.21 -9.92
N ILE A 41 -9.28 9.16 -9.10
CA ILE A 41 -10.11 7.97 -9.29
C ILE A 41 -10.91 7.71 -8.02
N LYS A 42 -12.17 7.26 -8.18
CA LYS A 42 -13.04 6.90 -7.05
C LYS A 42 -12.46 5.73 -6.26
N LYS A 43 -12.52 5.80 -4.93
CA LYS A 43 -12.03 4.77 -4.00
C LYS A 43 -12.60 3.39 -4.30
N ASP A 44 -13.90 3.29 -4.56
CA ASP A 44 -14.56 2.01 -4.88
C ASP A 44 -13.97 1.34 -6.12
N VAL A 45 -13.56 2.12 -7.12
CA VAL A 45 -12.93 1.62 -8.35
C VAL A 45 -11.52 1.10 -8.06
N VAL A 46 -10.76 1.81 -7.22
CA VAL A 46 -9.42 1.38 -6.78
C VAL A 46 -9.53 0.06 -6.01
N LEU A 47 -10.43 -0.01 -5.02
CA LEU A 47 -10.61 -1.19 -4.17
C LEU A 47 -11.07 -2.41 -4.96
N SER A 48 -12.11 -2.26 -5.79
CA SER A 48 -12.59 -3.37 -6.63
C SER A 48 -11.52 -3.86 -7.61
N THR A 49 -10.74 -2.95 -8.20
CA THR A 49 -9.65 -3.33 -9.10
C THR A 49 -8.51 -4.04 -8.37
N LEU A 50 -8.12 -3.58 -7.18
CA LEU A 50 -7.11 -4.25 -6.36
C LEU A 50 -7.56 -5.63 -5.89
N GLN A 51 -8.84 -5.77 -5.53
CA GLN A 51 -9.42 -7.05 -5.17
C GLN A 51 -9.40 -8.02 -6.37
N GLU A 52 -9.80 -7.57 -7.57
CA GLU A 52 -9.68 -8.35 -8.80
C GLU A 52 -8.23 -8.80 -9.03
N ILE A 53 -7.25 -7.89 -8.93
CA ILE A 53 -5.82 -8.19 -9.14
C ILE A 53 -5.29 -9.19 -8.10
N SER A 54 -5.63 -9.01 -6.82
CA SER A 54 -5.20 -9.90 -5.74
C SER A 54 -5.70 -11.35 -5.94
N ALA A 55 -6.84 -11.51 -6.60
CA ALA A 55 -7.42 -12.82 -6.91
C ALA A 55 -6.81 -13.47 -8.18
N MET A 56 -6.01 -12.75 -8.97
CA MET A 56 -5.45 -13.27 -10.21
C MET A 56 -4.30 -14.28 -10.00
N HIS A 57 -3.50 -14.11 -8.94
CA HIS A 57 -2.34 -14.97 -8.62
C HIS A 57 -1.95 -14.80 -7.16
N ALA A 58 -1.46 -15.87 -6.53
CA ALA A 58 -1.09 -15.88 -5.10
C ALA A 58 0.02 -14.88 -4.70
N ASP A 59 0.81 -14.41 -5.68
CA ASP A 59 1.88 -13.43 -5.46
C ASP A 59 1.42 -11.98 -5.53
N PHE A 60 0.26 -11.70 -6.16
CA PHE A 60 -0.22 -10.32 -6.27
C PHE A 60 -0.52 -9.67 -4.92
N PRO A 61 -1.10 -10.36 -3.92
CA PRO A 61 -1.21 -9.81 -2.56
C PRO A 61 0.10 -9.26 -2.03
N SER A 62 1.20 -10.01 -2.14
CA SER A 62 2.53 -9.58 -1.68
C SER A 62 3.07 -8.39 -2.48
N ILE A 63 2.90 -8.40 -3.81
CA ILE A 63 3.30 -7.28 -4.68
C ILE A 63 2.53 -6.00 -4.34
N ILE A 64 1.23 -6.11 -4.12
CA ILE A 64 0.38 -4.97 -3.73
C ILE A 64 0.87 -4.42 -2.37
N LEU A 65 1.20 -5.29 -1.42
CA LEU A 65 1.74 -4.89 -0.11
C LEU A 65 3.11 -4.20 -0.21
N ASP A 66 3.99 -4.62 -1.12
CA ASP A 66 5.26 -3.92 -1.38
C ASP A 66 5.00 -2.48 -1.82
N ILE A 67 4.06 -2.29 -2.75
CA ILE A 67 3.70 -0.98 -3.32
C ILE A 67 2.99 -0.10 -2.29
N ILE A 68 2.15 -0.69 -1.44
CA ILE A 68 1.53 0.01 -0.30
C ILE A 68 2.62 0.58 0.62
N GLY A 69 3.66 -0.19 0.94
CA GLY A 69 4.77 0.31 1.77
C GLY A 69 5.53 1.46 1.12
N ILE A 70 5.72 1.44 -0.21
CA ILE A 70 6.32 2.56 -0.94
C ILE A 70 5.44 3.82 -0.84
N LEU A 71 4.13 3.67 -1.08
CA LEU A 71 3.20 4.79 -1.00
C LEU A 71 3.03 5.31 0.43
N ASP A 72 3.17 4.46 1.44
CA ASP A 72 3.17 4.88 2.83
C ASP A 72 4.29 5.89 3.06
N ALA A 73 5.53 5.51 2.75
CA ALA A 73 6.70 6.37 2.87
C ALA A 73 6.57 7.66 2.03
N GLU A 74 6.08 7.57 0.79
CA GLU A 74 5.87 8.76 -0.05
C GLU A 74 4.84 9.70 0.57
N THR A 75 3.67 9.20 0.95
CA THR A 75 2.58 10.03 1.50
C THR A 75 2.88 10.59 2.89
N SER A 76 3.73 9.93 3.69
CA SER A 76 4.23 10.45 4.97
C SER A 76 5.08 11.72 4.81
N THR A 77 5.72 11.91 3.65
CA THR A 77 6.61 13.08 3.39
C THR A 77 5.92 14.24 2.68
N VAL A 78 4.73 14.02 2.12
CA VAL A 78 3.99 15.06 1.39
C VAL A 78 3.47 16.09 2.38
N GLN A 79 3.95 17.33 2.26
CA GLN A 79 3.39 18.45 3.00
C GLN A 79 1.98 18.74 2.47
N ASN A 80 0.99 18.76 3.36
CA ASN A 80 -0.38 19.12 3.01
C ASN A 80 -0.42 20.60 2.58
N ASP A 81 -0.41 20.85 1.27
CA ASP A 81 -0.50 22.18 0.68
C ASP A 81 -1.93 22.75 0.70
N GLY A 82 -2.85 22.05 1.36
CA GLY A 82 -4.24 22.46 1.55
C GLY A 82 -5.19 22.10 0.40
N SER A 83 -4.68 21.53 -0.71
CA SER A 83 -5.50 21.23 -1.89
C SER A 83 -6.14 19.83 -1.86
N HIS A 84 -5.42 18.82 -1.34
CA HIS A 84 -5.94 17.45 -1.25
C HIS A 84 -5.27 16.68 -0.10
N ASP A 85 -6.07 16.13 0.81
CA ASP A 85 -5.57 15.27 1.91
C ASP A 85 -5.23 13.88 1.36
N VAL A 86 -4.10 13.80 0.65
CA VAL A 86 -3.58 12.57 0.03
C VAL A 86 -3.31 11.51 1.11
N ARG A 87 -2.77 11.93 2.26
CA ARG A 87 -2.42 11.05 3.37
C ARG A 87 -3.66 10.46 4.03
N GLY A 88 -4.65 11.27 4.38
CA GLY A 88 -5.91 10.76 4.94
C GLY A 88 -6.66 9.87 3.95
N THR A 89 -6.60 10.19 2.66
CA THR A 89 -7.17 9.34 1.58
C THR A 89 -6.46 8.00 1.50
N PHE A 90 -5.13 7.97 1.57
CA PHE A 90 -4.34 6.74 1.63
C PHE A 90 -4.75 5.88 2.83
N CYS A 91 -4.78 6.44 4.05
CA CYS A 91 -5.19 5.70 5.24
C CYS A 91 -6.60 5.10 5.13
N GLN A 92 -7.54 5.81 4.48
CA GLN A 92 -8.88 5.26 4.22
C GLN A 92 -8.87 4.10 3.22
N ILE A 93 -8.06 4.17 2.18
CA ILE A 93 -7.89 3.05 1.23
C ILE A 93 -7.30 1.84 1.96
N ILE A 94 -6.28 2.03 2.79
CA ILE A 94 -5.63 0.94 3.54
C ILE A 94 -6.61 0.22 4.46
N LYS A 95 -7.48 0.94 5.19
CA LYS A 95 -8.53 0.34 6.03
C LYS A 95 -9.46 -0.60 5.26
N GLU A 96 -9.74 -0.28 4.00
CA GLU A 96 -10.60 -1.10 3.16
C GLU A 96 -9.85 -2.26 2.51
N VAL A 97 -8.59 -2.05 2.13
CA VAL A 97 -7.70 -3.08 1.57
C VAL A 97 -7.43 -4.20 2.58
N GLU A 98 -7.35 -3.88 3.88
CA GLU A 98 -7.20 -4.85 4.97
C GLU A 98 -8.30 -5.93 4.96
N LYS A 99 -9.50 -5.64 4.40
CA LYS A 99 -10.62 -6.60 4.37
C LYS A 99 -10.39 -7.77 3.41
N PHE A 100 -9.49 -7.62 2.44
CA PHE A 100 -9.22 -8.66 1.43
C PHE A 100 -7.74 -9.00 1.27
N LEU A 101 -6.83 -8.28 1.92
CA LEU A 101 -5.43 -8.66 2.10
C LEU A 101 -5.17 -9.15 3.53
N SER A 102 -4.01 -9.76 3.77
CA SER A 102 -3.65 -10.25 5.11
C SER A 102 -3.31 -9.09 6.04
N GLU A 103 -4.13 -8.87 7.07
CA GLU A 103 -3.89 -7.91 8.16
C GLU A 103 -2.50 -8.07 8.77
N LYS A 104 -2.05 -9.32 8.98
CA LYS A 104 -0.73 -9.60 9.53
C LYS A 104 0.38 -9.03 8.64
N LEU A 105 0.30 -9.27 7.33
CA LEU A 105 1.32 -8.81 6.39
C LEU A 105 1.28 -7.29 6.21
N LEU A 106 0.10 -6.67 6.30
CA LEU A 106 -0.06 -5.23 6.25
C LEU A 106 0.69 -4.55 7.41
N LYS A 107 0.57 -5.09 8.63
CA LYS A 107 1.27 -4.59 9.83
C LYS A 107 2.80 -4.71 9.74
N GLU A 108 3.31 -5.66 8.97
CA GLU A 108 4.74 -5.86 8.75
C GLU A 108 5.33 -4.84 7.76
N ARG A 109 4.49 -4.09 7.02
CA ARG A 109 4.91 -3.21 5.91
C ARG A 109 4.63 -1.73 6.13
N LEU A 110 3.68 -1.38 7.00
CA LEU A 110 3.31 0.00 7.29
C LEU A 110 4.11 0.58 8.45
N GLU A 111 4.34 1.89 8.40
CA GLU A 111 4.91 2.64 9.51
C GLU A 111 3.97 2.65 10.73
N ILE A 112 4.55 2.77 11.93
CA ILE A 112 3.80 2.74 13.19
C ILE A 112 2.75 3.88 13.23
N ASP A 113 3.09 5.04 12.69
CA ASP A 113 2.21 6.20 12.64
C ASP A 113 1.00 5.92 11.74
N THR A 114 1.22 5.28 10.59
CA THR A 114 0.16 4.79 9.70
C THR A 114 -0.76 3.80 10.38
N LEU A 115 -0.19 2.83 11.11
CA LEU A 115 -0.97 1.86 11.86
C LEU A 115 -1.84 2.50 12.96
N GLN A 116 -1.43 3.66 13.50
CA GLN A 116 -2.26 4.45 14.40
C GLN A 116 -3.38 5.20 13.65
N ASP A 117 -3.04 5.84 12.52
CA ASP A 117 -3.99 6.57 11.67
C ASP A 117 -5.09 5.65 11.10
N VAL A 118 -4.71 4.42 10.75
CA VAL A 118 -5.65 3.39 10.29
C VAL A 118 -6.45 2.72 11.43
N GLY A 119 -6.19 3.08 12.69
CA GLY A 119 -6.92 2.59 13.85
C GLY A 119 -6.53 1.18 14.31
N THR A 120 -5.47 0.62 13.73
CA THR A 120 -4.96 -0.72 14.00
C THR A 120 -4.18 -0.77 15.32
N ILE A 121 -3.51 0.31 15.71
CA ILE A 121 -2.82 0.46 17.00
C ILE A 121 -3.54 1.51 17.86
N LYS A 122 -4.21 1.07 18.93
CA LYS A 122 -4.94 1.95 19.88
C LYS A 122 -4.04 2.63 20.93
N ASN A 123 -2.77 2.22 21.02
CA ASN A 123 -1.85 2.66 22.07
C ASN A 123 -0.95 3.79 21.55
N LYS A 124 -1.29 5.06 21.83
CA LYS A 124 -0.44 6.24 21.56
C LYS A 124 0.89 6.24 22.33
N THR A 125 1.06 5.30 23.26
CA THR A 125 2.17 5.22 24.23
C THR A 125 3.42 4.52 23.68
N PHE A 126 3.45 4.10 22.40
CA PHE A 126 4.57 3.34 21.84
C PHE A 126 5.87 4.17 21.78
N TYR A 127 5.77 5.49 21.55
CA TYR A 127 6.93 6.40 21.50
C TYR A 127 7.39 6.97 22.85
N THR A 128 6.63 6.79 23.94
CA THR A 128 6.95 7.45 25.23
C THR A 128 7.95 6.71 26.12
N LYS A 129 8.51 5.58 25.69
CA LYS A 129 9.66 4.98 26.40
C LYS A 129 10.94 5.65 25.92
N PHE A 130 11.21 6.84 26.45
CA PHE A 130 12.53 7.47 26.33
C PHE A 130 13.63 6.45 26.69
N ILE A 131 14.49 6.09 25.74
CA ILE A 131 15.77 5.48 26.08
C ILE A 131 16.63 6.60 26.65
N LYS A 132 16.67 6.70 27.98
CA LYS A 132 17.59 7.60 28.69
C LYS A 132 19.01 7.05 28.49
N VAL A 133 19.69 7.45 27.41
CA VAL A 133 21.12 7.16 27.25
C VAL A 133 21.86 7.97 28.30
N LYS A 134 22.27 7.33 29.40
CA LYS A 134 23.24 7.90 30.33
C LYS A 134 24.63 7.76 29.70
N THR A 135 25.07 8.74 28.92
CA THR A 135 26.51 8.88 28.66
C THR A 135 27.16 9.45 29.91
N LYS A 136 28.05 8.68 30.55
CA LYS A 136 28.99 9.24 31.53
C LYS A 136 30.10 9.92 30.72
N LEU A 137 30.32 11.21 30.97
CA LEU A 137 31.56 11.92 30.64
C LEU A 137 32.56 11.71 31.78
#